data_AF-A0A2E4EI22-F1
#
_entry.id   AF-A0A2E4EI22-F1
#
_cell.length_a   1.000
_cell.length_b   1.000
_cell.length_c   1.000
_cell.angle_alpha   90.00
_cell.angle_beta   90.00
_cell.angle_gamma   90.00
#
_symmetry.space_group_name_H-M   'P 1'
#
loop_
_entity.id
_entity.type
_entity.pdbx_description
1 polymer ?
#
loop_
_entity_poly.entity_id
_entity_poly.type
_entity_poly.pdbx_seq_one_letter_code
_entity_poly.pdbx_strand_id
1 'polypeptide(L)'
;MLSENEVTKRAITWHILALNAEVHSPNSAPAVHSKANAYIAVLDLPHSLQCGKRSVDGLRKYAKERFDAMSESRGDDEHFNVNAWIKKNTTIDFESHI
;
A
#
# COMPACT_ATOMS: atom_id res chain seq x y z
N MET A 1 6.68 20.63 4.57
CA MET A 1 6.38 19.43 5.38
C MET A 1 5.22 18.73 4.68
N LEU A 2 5.28 17.40 4.52
CA LEU A 2 4.13 16.65 3.99
C LEU A 2 3.04 16.59 5.05
N SER A 3 1.78 16.69 4.64
CA SER A 3 0.64 16.45 5.53
C SER A 3 0.52 14.96 5.87
N GLU A 4 -0.08 14.63 7.01
CA GLU A 4 -0.34 13.24 7.40
C GLU A 4 -1.08 12.48 6.30
N ASN A 5 -2.10 13.10 5.70
CA ASN A 5 -2.84 12.53 4.56
C ASN A 5 -1.95 12.18 3.35
N GLU A 6 -0.96 13.01 3.04
CA GLU A 6 -0.01 12.72 1.96
C GLU A 6 0.95 11.59 2.33
N VAL A 7 1.39 11.54 3.58
CA VAL A 7 2.24 10.45 4.08
C VAL A 7 1.46 9.13 4.06
N THR A 8 0.19 9.12 4.49
CA THR A 8 -0.69 7.93 4.46
C THR A 8 -0.90 7.43 3.04
N LYS A 9 -1.22 8.33 2.09
CA LYS A 9 -1.32 7.99 0.67
C LYS A 9 -0.05 7.37 0.12
N ARG A 10 1.12 7.91 0.49
CA ARG A 10 2.41 7.40 0.05
C ARG A 10 2.73 6.06 0.70
N ALA A 11 2.44 5.87 1.99
CA ALA A 11 2.62 4.61 2.68
C ALA A 11 1.82 3.48 2.00
N ILE A 12 0.54 3.70 1.72
CA ILE A 12 -0.31 2.72 1.03
C ILE A 12 0.23 2.46 -0.39
N THR A 13 0.50 3.51 -1.17
CA THR A 13 1.03 3.38 -2.53
C THR A 13 2.32 2.56 -2.56
N TRP A 14 3.30 2.90 -1.71
CA TRP A 14 4.58 2.20 -1.69
C TRP A 14 4.44 0.76 -1.21
N HIS A 15 3.49 0.46 -0.33
CA HIS A 15 3.23 -0.91 0.09
C HIS A 15 2.61 -1.75 -1.04
N ILE A 16 1.64 -1.21 -1.79
CA ILE A 16 1.08 -1.87 -2.99
C ILE A 16 2.19 -2.11 -4.02
N LEU A 17 3.05 -1.13 -4.26
CA LEU A 17 4.19 -1.27 -5.18
C LEU A 17 5.21 -2.31 -4.70
N ALA A 18 5.41 -2.44 -3.39
CA ALA A 18 6.29 -3.46 -2.82
C ALA A 18 5.74 -4.87 -3.08
N LEU A 19 4.45 -5.09 -2.81
CA LEU A 19 3.76 -6.35 -3.13
C LEU A 19 3.82 -6.69 -4.62
N ASN A 20 3.61 -5.69 -5.49
CA ASN A 20 3.74 -5.88 -6.93
C ASN A 20 5.18 -6.22 -7.35
N ALA A 21 6.19 -5.61 -6.73
CA ALA A 21 7.59 -5.93 -6.98
C ALA A 21 7.96 -7.35 -6.51
N GLU A 22 7.39 -7.85 -5.41
CA GLU A 22 7.61 -9.24 -4.99
C GLU A 22 7.18 -10.26 -6.04
N VAL A 23 6.07 -9.99 -6.74
CA VAL A 23 5.54 -10.88 -7.78
C VAL A 23 6.34 -10.78 -9.09
N HIS A 24 6.67 -9.57 -9.53
CA HIS A 24 7.21 -9.35 -10.88
C HIS A 24 8.71 -9.03 -10.95
N SER A 25 9.31 -8.60 -9.84
CA SER A 25 10.73 -8.21 -9.78
C SER A 25 11.32 -8.51 -8.39
N PRO A 26 11.42 -9.80 -8.01
CA PRO A 26 11.80 -10.19 -6.64
C PRO A 26 13.13 -9.58 -6.18
N ASN A 27 14.07 -9.39 -7.11
CA ASN A 27 15.38 -8.79 -6.84
C ASN A 27 15.32 -7.30 -6.45
N SER A 28 14.29 -6.56 -6.89
CA SER A 28 14.11 -5.14 -6.55
C SER A 28 13.13 -4.93 -5.38
N ALA A 29 12.34 -5.94 -5.03
CA ALA A 29 11.36 -5.90 -3.95
C ALA A 29 11.91 -5.41 -2.59
N PRO A 30 13.11 -5.81 -2.13
CA PRO A 30 13.64 -5.36 -0.83
C PRO A 30 13.81 -3.82 -0.74
N ALA A 31 14.23 -3.19 -1.83
CA ALA A 31 14.40 -1.73 -1.88
C ALA A 31 13.06 -0.99 -1.85
N VAL A 32 12.02 -1.56 -2.49
CA VAL A 32 10.67 -0.99 -2.48
C VAL A 32 10.01 -1.15 -1.12
N HIS A 33 10.17 -2.31 -0.48
CA HIS A 33 9.73 -2.54 0.91
C HIS A 33 10.36 -1.58 1.90
N SER A 34 11.66 -1.34 1.77
CA SER A 34 12.37 -0.38 2.62
C SER A 34 11.76 1.02 2.52
N LYS A 35 11.37 1.45 1.31
CA LYS A 35 10.67 2.73 1.10
C LYS A 35 9.27 2.72 1.72
N ALA A 36 8.51 1.64 1.55
CA ALA A 36 7.18 1.52 2.15
C ALA A 36 7.24 1.63 3.69
N ASN A 37 8.17 0.91 4.32
CA ASN A 37 8.37 0.94 5.76
C ASN A 37 8.79 2.32 6.27
N ALA A 38 9.61 3.07 5.51
CA ALA A 38 9.98 4.44 5.89
C ALA A 38 8.75 5.37 5.96
N TYR A 39 7.82 5.29 5.01
CA TYR A 39 6.60 6.09 5.05
C TYR A 39 5.66 5.66 6.18
N ILE A 40 5.55 4.36 6.46
CA ILE A 40 4.77 3.85 7.59
C ILE A 40 5.34 4.35 8.91
N ALA A 41 6.68 4.35 9.07
CA ALA A 41 7.33 4.84 10.27
C ALA A 41 7.07 6.34 10.53
N VAL A 42 6.96 7.16 9.47
CA VAL A 42 6.63 8.59 9.61
C VAL A 42 5.22 8.82 10.18
N LEU A 43 4.29 7.87 10.00
CA LEU A 43 2.92 7.98 10.51
C LEU A 43 2.79 7.66 11.99
N ASP A 44 3.84 7.13 12.63
CA ASP A 44 3.87 6.74 14.05
C ASP A 44 2.64 5.89 14.47
N LEU A 45 2.22 4.98 13.58
CA LEU A 45 1.04 4.15 13.82
C LEU A 45 1.33 3.05 14.86
N PRO A 46 0.34 2.68 15.69
CA PRO A 46 0.50 1.56 16.61
C PRO A 46 0.68 0.25 15.84
N HIS A 47 1.61 -0.57 16.32
CA HIS A 47 1.84 -1.93 15.84
C HIS A 47 0.90 -2.87 16.63
N SER A 48 -0.33 -3.07 16.16
CA SER A 48 -1.37 -3.78 16.95
C SER A 48 -2.03 -4.90 16.17
N LEU A 49 -2.09 -6.08 16.81
CA LEU A 49 -2.83 -7.29 16.36
C LEU A 49 -4.36 -7.18 16.54
N GLN A 50 -4.86 -6.18 17.29
CA GLN A 50 -6.29 -6.06 17.68
C GLN A 50 -6.98 -4.77 17.23
N CYS A 51 -6.25 -3.73 16.82
CA CYS A 51 -6.85 -2.47 16.35
C CYS A 51 -7.01 -2.51 14.83
N GLY A 52 -8.18 -2.95 14.37
CA GLY A 52 -8.52 -3.08 12.95
C GLY A 52 -8.59 -1.77 12.16
N LYS A 53 -8.49 -0.59 12.79
CA LYS A 53 -8.88 0.66 12.11
C LYS A 53 -7.74 1.65 11.88
N ARG A 54 -6.80 1.86 12.81
CA ARG A 54 -5.63 2.76 12.63
C ARG A 54 -4.33 2.16 13.16
N SER A 55 -3.75 1.22 12.42
CA SER A 55 -2.53 0.52 12.83
C SER A 55 -1.65 0.20 11.63
N VAL A 56 -0.38 -0.13 11.89
CA VAL A 56 0.54 -0.63 10.86
C VAL A 56 -0.08 -1.83 10.13
N ASP A 57 -0.67 -2.76 10.89
CA ASP A 57 -1.29 -3.96 10.33
C ASP A 57 -2.57 -3.64 9.55
N GLY A 58 -3.39 -2.70 10.02
CA GLY A 58 -4.56 -2.21 9.28
C GLY A 58 -4.16 -1.59 7.94
N LEU A 59 -3.14 -0.75 7.92
CA LEU A 59 -2.61 -0.17 6.67
C LEU A 59 -2.10 -1.25 5.71
N ARG A 60 -1.33 -2.22 6.23
CA ARG A 60 -0.82 -3.35 5.44
C ARG A 60 -1.95 -4.20 4.88
N LYS A 61 -2.97 -4.51 5.69
CA LYS A 61 -4.15 -5.27 5.28
C LYS A 61 -4.93 -4.54 4.18
N TYR A 62 -5.19 -3.26 4.36
CA TYR A 62 -5.84 -2.43 3.35
C TYR A 62 -5.04 -2.41 2.03
N ALA A 63 -3.72 -2.19 2.11
CA ALA A 63 -2.86 -2.20 0.93
C ALA A 63 -2.81 -3.57 0.24
N LYS A 64 -2.83 -4.67 1.01
CA LYS A 64 -2.95 -6.05 0.49
C LYS A 64 -4.26 -6.26 -0.25
N GLU A 65 -5.40 -5.86 0.33
CA GLU A 65 -6.72 -5.94 -0.32
C GLU A 65 -6.77 -5.15 -1.63
N ARG A 66 -6.16 -3.95 -1.66
CA ARG A 66 -6.04 -3.15 -2.88
C ARG A 66 -5.12 -3.79 -3.91
N PHE A 67 -4.03 -4.42 -3.49
CA PHE A 67 -3.15 -5.17 -4.38
C PHE A 67 -3.86 -6.40 -5.00
N ASP A 68 -4.64 -7.12 -4.21
CA ASP A 68 -5.38 -8.29 -4.68
C ASP A 68 -6.45 -7.87 -5.71
N ALA A 69 -7.23 -6.83 -5.41
CA ALA A 69 -8.19 -6.23 -6.35
C ALA A 69 -7.53 -5.67 -7.62
N MET A 70 -6.34 -5.10 -7.50
CA MET A 70 -5.54 -4.65 -8.65
C MET A 70 -5.12 -5.82 -9.53
N SER A 71 -4.67 -6.92 -8.91
CA SER A 71 -4.24 -8.13 -9.61
C SER A 71 -5.39 -8.77 -10.37
N GLU A 72 -6.58 -8.83 -9.77
CA GLU A 72 -7.82 -9.25 -10.44
C GLU A 72 -8.18 -8.33 -11.62
N SER A 73 -8.11 -7.01 -11.41
CA SER A 73 -8.43 -6.02 -12.45
C SER A 73 -7.41 -5.99 -13.59
N ARG A 74 -6.16 -6.40 -13.33
CA ARG A 74 -5.09 -6.41 -14.33
C ARG A 74 -5.27 -7.55 -15.32
N GLY A 75 -5.60 -8.75 -14.84
CA GLY A 75 -5.66 -9.95 -15.70
C GLY A 75 -4.38 -10.09 -16.54
N ASP A 76 -4.55 -10.23 -17.85
CA ASP A 76 -3.46 -10.36 -18.84
C ASP A 76 -3.07 -9.03 -19.52
N ASP A 77 -3.49 -7.87 -18.99
CA ASP A 77 -3.15 -6.57 -19.57
C ASP A 77 -1.65 -6.24 -19.35
N GLU A 78 -0.86 -6.40 -20.42
CA GLU A 78 0.57 -6.06 -20.46
C GLU A 78 0.84 -4.55 -20.32
N HIS A 79 -0.14 -3.69 -20.62
CA HIS A 79 -0.01 -2.24 -20.54
C HIS A 79 -0.64 -1.65 -19.28
N PHE A 80 -0.98 -2.51 -18.31
CA PHE A 80 -1.62 -2.09 -17.09
C PHE A 80 -0.80 -1.06 -16.30
N ASN A 81 -1.35 0.13 -16.13
CA ASN A 81 -0.70 1.20 -15.38
C ASN A 81 -1.06 1.12 -13.89
N VAL A 82 -0.19 0.45 -13.12
CA VAL A 82 -0.30 0.29 -11.67
C VAL A 82 -0.50 1.63 -10.95
N ASN A 83 0.28 2.66 -11.28
CA ASN A 83 0.20 3.96 -10.62
C ASN A 83 -1.15 4.66 -10.87
N ALA A 84 -1.67 4.57 -12.11
CA ALA A 84 -2.98 5.12 -12.44
C ALA A 84 -4.10 4.38 -11.72
N TRP A 85 -4.00 3.05 -11.62
CA TRP A 85 -4.97 2.23 -10.89
C TRP A 85 -4.98 2.57 -9.40
N ILE A 86 -3.81 2.65 -8.75
CA ILE A 86 -3.70 3.00 -7.32
C ILE A 86 -4.35 4.37 -7.09
N LYS A 87 -4.03 5.37 -7.92
CA LYS A 87 -4.59 6.73 -7.79
C LYS A 87 -6.11 6.75 -7.88
N LYS A 88 -6.71 5.90 -8.73
CA LYS A 88 -8.17 5.84 -8.94
C LYS A 88 -8.90 5.05 -7.85
N ASN A 89 -8.27 3.98 -7.34
CA ASN A 89 -8.96 2.97 -6.53
C ASN A 89 -8.54 2.94 -5.05
N THR A 90 -7.65 3.84 -4.61
CA THR A 90 -7.16 3.88 -3.23
C THR A 90 -7.61 5.15 -2.51
N THR A 91 -8.23 4.98 -1.34
CA THR A 91 -8.67 6.05 -0.44
C THR A 91 -7.78 6.12 0.79
N ILE A 92 -7.73 7.28 1.45
CA ILE A 92 -6.90 7.49 2.66
C ILE A 92 -7.57 6.89 3.90
N ASP A 93 -8.91 6.81 3.88
CA ASP A 93 -9.72 6.27 4.96
C ASP A 93 -9.74 4.74 4.91
N PHE A 94 -8.61 4.13 5.31
CA PHE A 94 -8.51 2.69 5.46
C PHE A 94 -9.23 2.19 6.73
N GLU A 95 -9.50 3.09 7.68
CA GLU A 95 -10.17 2.79 8.95
C GLU A 95 -11.65 2.45 8.77
N SER A 96 -12.31 3.16 7.84
CA SER A 96 -13.68 2.86 7.42
C SER A 96 -13.78 1.63 6.50
N HIS A 97 -12.64 1.12 6.00
CA HIS A 97 -12.61 0.00 5.06
C HIS A 97 -12.47 -1.38 5.72
N ILE A 98 -11.97 -1.44 6.96
CA ILE A 98 -11.74 -2.66 7.75
C ILE A 98 -12.73 -2.73 8.93
#